data_AF-J5VYV5-F1
#
_entry.id   AF-J5VYV5-F1
#
_cell.length_a   1.000
_cell.length_b   1.000
_cell.length_c   1.000
_cell.angle_alpha   90.00
_cell.angle_beta   90.00
_cell.angle_gamma   90.00
#
_symmetry.space_group_name_H-M   'P 1'
#
loop_
_entity.id
_entity.type
_entity.pdbx_description
1 polymer ?
#
loop_
_entity_poly.entity_id
_entity_poly.type
_entity_poly.pdbx_seq_one_letter_code
_entity_poly.pdbx_strand_id
1 'polypeptide(L)'
;MLDYAAFPKQRQALICQILQENGRVVCAELASRLNVSEHTIRRDLHELSREGYCKKVYGGAVMTLPEAGDYSERKEKNTATKSRIAQKCAKLVKPGGCIFIDTGTTNLAMAEALPAELALTVVTNSPEIAAVLLKKPLYDVVMLGGQIQRASGGCVGASAVAQIQGMLFDQGFIGG
;
A
#
# COMPACT_ATOMS: atom_id res chain seq x y z
N MET A 1 -40.68 -1.26 6.01
CA MET A 1 -39.72 -0.86 4.96
C MET A 1 -39.11 0.46 5.44
N LEU A 2 -37.78 0.55 5.57
CA LEU A 2 -37.13 1.77 6.07
C LEU A 2 -37.25 2.89 5.04
N ASP A 3 -37.75 4.06 5.45
CA ASP A 3 -37.73 5.25 4.61
C ASP A 3 -36.35 5.89 4.65
N TYR A 4 -35.50 5.46 3.72
CA TYR A 4 -34.15 6.01 3.63
C TYR A 4 -34.16 7.49 3.27
N ALA A 5 -35.22 8.09 2.71
CA ALA A 5 -35.26 9.52 2.45
C ALA A 5 -35.37 10.33 3.75
N ALA A 6 -36.16 9.85 4.71
CA ALA A 6 -36.41 10.49 6.00
C ALA A 6 -35.25 10.37 7.02
N PHE A 7 -34.36 9.38 6.88
CA PHE A 7 -33.28 9.12 7.86
C PHE A 7 -31.86 9.17 7.25
N PRO A 8 -31.27 10.37 7.06
CA PRO A 8 -29.95 10.54 6.43
C PRO A 8 -28.82 9.74 7.10
N LYS A 9 -28.76 9.71 8.43
CA LYS A 9 -27.69 8.99 9.17
C LYS A 9 -27.73 7.49 8.93
N GLN A 10 -28.92 6.89 8.90
CA GLN A 10 -29.07 5.45 8.64
C GLN A 10 -28.71 5.11 7.19
N ARG A 11 -29.10 5.99 6.25
CA ARG A 11 -28.72 5.88 4.84
C ARG A 11 -27.21 5.96 4.66
N GLN A 12 -26.55 6.92 5.29
CA GLN A 12 -25.09 7.08 5.27
C GLN A 12 -24.36 5.89 5.88
N ALA A 13 -24.84 5.36 7.01
CA ALA A 13 -24.27 4.16 7.62
C ALA A 13 -24.32 2.95 6.68
N LEU A 14 -25.43 2.75 5.98
CA LEU A 14 -25.55 1.68 4.98
C LEU A 14 -24.65 1.90 3.76
N ILE A 15 -24.52 3.14 3.29
CA ILE A 15 -23.58 3.48 2.20
C ILE A 15 -22.14 3.17 2.61
N CYS A 16 -21.74 3.49 3.85
CA CYS A 16 -20.43 3.12 4.39
C CYS A 16 -20.23 1.61 4.46
N GLN A 17 -21.24 0.84 4.87
CA GLN A 17 -21.16 -0.62 4.88
C GLN A 17 -20.93 -1.18 3.46
N ILE A 18 -21.68 -0.69 2.46
CA ILE A 18 -21.51 -1.11 1.07
C ILE A 18 -20.13 -0.71 0.54
N LEU A 19 -19.63 0.47 0.92
CA LEU A 19 -18.27 0.91 0.60
C LEU A 19 -17.20 0.01 1.22
N GLN A 20 -17.40 -0.48 2.45
CA GLN A 20 -16.48 -1.40 3.12
C GLN A 20 -16.49 -2.79 2.48
N GLU A 21 -17.66 -3.30 2.10
CA GLU A 21 -17.80 -4.62 1.48
C GLU A 21 -17.27 -4.65 0.04
N ASN A 22 -17.58 -3.62 -0.75
CA ASN A 22 -17.33 -3.62 -2.19
C ASN A 22 -16.17 -2.70 -2.63
N GLY A 23 -15.65 -1.87 -1.72
CA GLY A 23 -14.60 -0.87 -2.01
C GLY A 23 -15.05 0.33 -2.85
N ARG A 24 -16.25 0.29 -3.45
CA ARG A 24 -16.80 1.35 -4.30
C ARG A 24 -18.33 1.34 -4.32
N VAL A 25 -18.91 2.47 -4.69
CA VAL A 25 -20.35 2.63 -4.93
C VAL A 25 -20.63 3.52 -6.14
N VAL A 26 -21.74 3.25 -6.83
CA VAL A 26 -22.25 4.04 -7.96
C VAL A 26 -23.55 4.74 -7.55
N CYS A 27 -23.66 6.04 -7.88
CA CYS A 27 -24.80 6.87 -7.46
C CYS A 27 -26.14 6.34 -7.97
N ALA A 28 -26.22 5.95 -9.25
CA ALA A 28 -27.44 5.45 -9.89
C ALA A 28 -27.92 4.13 -9.25
N GLU A 29 -26.99 3.21 -8.97
CA GLU A 29 -27.29 1.93 -8.32
C GLU A 29 -27.79 2.13 -6.89
N LEU A 30 -27.14 3.00 -6.12
CA LEU A 30 -27.57 3.33 -4.76
C LEU A 30 -28.92 4.04 -4.74
N ALA A 31 -29.17 4.95 -5.68
CA ALA A 31 -30.44 5.65 -5.82
C ALA A 31 -31.59 4.66 -6.05
N SER A 32 -31.40 3.72 -6.98
CA SER A 32 -32.38 2.65 -7.25
C SER A 32 -32.54 1.70 -6.06
N ARG A 33 -31.45 1.29 -5.40
CA ARG A 33 -31.48 0.32 -4.29
C ARG A 33 -32.14 0.89 -3.03
N LEU A 34 -31.93 2.18 -2.77
CA LEU A 34 -32.41 2.86 -1.56
C LEU A 34 -33.69 3.65 -1.79
N ASN A 35 -34.24 3.61 -3.01
CA ASN A 35 -35.43 4.35 -3.44
C ASN A 35 -35.35 5.85 -3.14
N VAL A 36 -34.24 6.48 -3.52
CA VAL A 36 -33.99 7.92 -3.38
C VAL A 36 -33.45 8.51 -4.67
N SER A 37 -33.46 9.84 -4.80
CA SER A 37 -32.86 10.50 -5.97
C SER A 37 -31.32 10.37 -5.98
N GLU A 38 -30.72 10.35 -7.18
CA GLU A 38 -29.26 10.46 -7.31
C GLU A 38 -28.69 11.72 -6.67
N HIS A 39 -29.44 12.82 -6.67
CA HIS A 39 -29.05 14.05 -6.00
C HIS A 39 -28.88 13.84 -4.48
N THR A 40 -29.79 13.07 -3.86
CA THR A 40 -29.70 12.70 -2.44
C THR A 40 -28.41 11.91 -2.17
N ILE A 41 -28.14 10.87 -2.97
CA ILE A 41 -26.91 10.06 -2.83
C ILE A 41 -25.65 10.91 -3.03
N ARG A 42 -25.64 11.80 -4.03
CA ARG A 42 -24.50 12.70 -4.26
C ARG A 42 -24.24 13.63 -3.07
N ARG A 43 -25.29 14.06 -2.36
CA ARG A 43 -25.17 14.85 -1.13
C ARG A 43 -24.59 14.01 0.01
N ASP A 44 -25.06 12.78 0.21
CA ASP A 44 -24.52 11.89 1.24
C ASP A 44 -23.06 11.54 1.00
N LEU A 45 -22.70 11.17 -0.24
CA LEU A 45 -21.31 10.90 -0.61
C LEU A 45 -20.43 12.14 -0.47
N HIS A 46 -20.99 13.34 -0.63
CA HIS A 46 -20.26 14.57 -0.38
C HIS A 46 -19.97 14.77 1.12
N GLU A 47 -20.94 14.52 1.98
CA GLU A 47 -20.76 14.57 3.44
C GLU A 47 -19.77 13.49 3.92
N LEU A 48 -19.96 12.23 3.51
CA LEU A 48 -19.07 11.12 3.83
C LEU A 48 -17.64 11.33 3.32
N SER A 49 -17.48 12.00 2.17
CA SER A 49 -16.15 12.33 1.66
C SER A 49 -15.47 13.43 2.46
N ARG A 50 -16.22 14.44 2.93
CA ARG A 50 -15.70 15.47 3.85
C ARG A 50 -15.27 14.89 5.19
N GLU A 51 -15.96 13.84 5.65
CA GLU A 51 -15.63 13.12 6.88
C GLU A 51 -14.52 12.06 6.69
N GLY A 52 -14.00 11.89 5.46
CA GLY A 52 -12.87 11.01 5.17
C GLY A 52 -13.22 9.55 4.92
N TYR A 53 -14.49 9.15 4.92
CA TYR A 53 -14.90 7.75 4.69
C TYR A 53 -14.73 7.30 3.23
N CYS A 54 -14.84 8.24 2.27
CA CYS A 54 -14.74 7.93 0.84
C CYS A 54 -14.14 9.06 0.01
N LYS A 55 -13.62 8.73 -1.17
CA LYS A 55 -13.18 9.68 -2.18
C LYS A 55 -14.18 9.70 -3.34
N LYS A 56 -14.69 10.89 -3.67
CA LYS A 56 -15.58 11.06 -4.82
C LYS A 56 -14.86 10.79 -6.14
N VAL A 57 -15.55 10.12 -7.04
CA VAL A 57 -15.15 9.90 -8.43
C VAL A 57 -16.31 10.25 -9.37
N TYR A 58 -16.10 10.20 -10.68
CA TYR A 58 -17.19 10.42 -11.62
C TYR A 58 -18.28 9.36 -11.41
N GLY A 59 -19.51 9.79 -11.10
CA GLY A 59 -20.67 8.91 -10.94
C GLY A 59 -20.75 8.12 -9.63
N GLY A 60 -19.86 8.32 -8.67
CA GLY A 60 -19.86 7.53 -7.43
C GLY A 60 -18.79 7.92 -6.40
N ALA A 61 -18.43 6.98 -5.54
CA ALA A 61 -17.34 7.11 -4.59
C ALA A 61 -16.59 5.79 -4.41
N VAL A 62 -15.32 5.90 -4.08
CA VAL A 62 -14.47 4.76 -3.69
C VAL A 62 -14.10 4.90 -2.22
N MET A 63 -13.94 3.78 -1.52
CA MET A 63 -13.51 3.82 -0.12
C MET A 63 -12.19 4.56 -0.02
N THR A 64 -12.12 5.52 0.88
CA THR A 64 -10.84 6.08 1.29
C THR A 64 -10.23 5.00 2.16
N LEU A 65 -9.31 4.22 1.59
CA LEU A 65 -8.39 3.48 2.44
C LEU A 65 -7.75 4.54 3.36
N PRO A 66 -7.72 4.33 4.69
CA PRO A 66 -6.92 5.18 5.54
C PRO A 66 -5.57 5.34 4.86
N GLU A 67 -5.05 6.57 4.76
CA GLU A 67 -3.61 6.69 4.53
C GLU A 67 -2.98 5.72 5.51
N ALA A 68 -2.13 4.82 5.02
CA ALA A 68 -1.74 3.64 5.78
C ALA A 68 -0.93 3.97 7.06
N GLY A 69 -0.89 5.25 7.45
CA GLY A 69 0.03 5.88 8.34
C GLY A 69 1.26 6.33 7.57
N ASP A 70 2.09 7.12 8.21
CA ASP A 70 3.47 7.25 7.76
C ASP A 70 4.19 5.89 7.78
N TYR A 71 5.41 5.85 7.25
CA TYR A 71 6.19 4.63 7.19
C TYR A 71 6.36 3.95 8.57
N SER A 72 6.52 4.74 9.63
CA SER A 72 6.69 4.24 11.00
C SER A 72 5.43 3.55 11.51
N GLU A 73 4.26 4.17 11.36
CA GLU A 73 2.98 3.53 11.71
C GLU A 73 2.73 2.25 10.91
N ARG A 74 3.05 2.27 9.62
CA ARG A 74 2.92 1.07 8.79
C ARG A 74 3.77 -0.05 9.34
N LYS A 75 4.98 0.22 9.83
CA LYS A 75 5.93 -0.78 10.32
C LYS A 75 5.34 -1.60 11.47
N GLU A 76 4.55 -0.97 12.32
CA GLU A 76 3.90 -1.59 13.48
C GLU A 76 2.59 -2.31 13.13
N LYS A 77 1.95 -1.94 12.00
CA LYS A 77 0.69 -2.57 11.55
C LYS A 77 0.95 -3.91 10.84
N ASN A 78 0.07 -4.88 11.07
CA ASN A 78 0.02 -6.17 10.35
C ASN A 78 1.34 -6.96 10.34
N THR A 79 2.19 -6.80 11.35
CA THR A 79 3.54 -7.41 11.45
C THR A 79 3.51 -8.92 11.26
N ALA A 80 2.58 -9.63 11.90
CA ALA A 80 2.43 -11.08 11.76
C ALA A 80 2.08 -11.51 10.31
N THR A 81 1.27 -10.72 9.61
CA THR A 81 0.94 -10.99 8.20
C THR A 81 2.14 -10.71 7.30
N LYS A 82 2.84 -9.59 7.51
CA LYS A 82 4.07 -9.26 6.78
C LYS A 82 5.15 -10.31 6.97
N SER A 83 5.35 -10.78 8.20
CA SER A 83 6.31 -11.86 8.51
C SER A 83 5.96 -13.16 7.77
N ARG A 84 4.68 -13.55 7.72
CA ARG A 84 4.25 -14.73 6.95
C ARG A 84 4.48 -14.58 5.44
N ILE A 85 4.22 -13.41 4.88
CA ILE A 85 4.49 -13.11 3.47
C ILE A 85 5.99 -13.15 3.22
N ALA A 86 6.76 -12.45 4.03
CA ALA A 86 8.21 -12.36 3.99
C ALA A 86 8.88 -13.74 3.97
N GLN A 87 8.50 -14.64 4.89
CA GLN A 87 9.04 -16.00 4.94
C GLN A 87 8.73 -16.81 3.68
N LYS A 88 7.59 -16.60 3.04
CA LYS A 88 7.27 -17.26 1.76
C LYS A 88 8.08 -16.66 0.61
N CYS A 89 8.19 -15.34 0.54
CA CYS A 89 8.98 -14.64 -0.48
C CYS A 89 10.46 -14.99 -0.39
N ALA A 90 11.04 -15.05 0.81
CA ALA A 90 12.44 -15.39 1.04
C ALA A 90 12.81 -16.78 0.47
N LYS A 91 11.88 -17.74 0.50
CA LYS A 91 12.08 -19.09 -0.07
C LYS A 91 12.09 -19.11 -1.61
N LEU A 92 11.59 -18.05 -2.25
CA LEU A 92 11.57 -17.93 -3.72
C LEU A 92 12.83 -17.24 -4.26
N VAL A 93 13.69 -16.71 -3.39
CA VAL A 93 14.93 -16.06 -3.80
C VAL A 93 15.95 -17.11 -4.23
N LYS A 94 16.52 -16.89 -5.42
CA LYS A 94 17.56 -17.76 -5.96
C LYS A 94 18.94 -17.31 -5.49
N PRO A 95 19.78 -18.22 -4.96
CA PRO A 95 21.15 -17.88 -4.58
C PRO A 95 21.96 -17.32 -5.76
N GLY A 96 22.91 -16.43 -5.48
CA GLY A 96 23.88 -15.91 -6.45
C GLY A 96 23.35 -14.89 -7.45
N GLY A 97 22.08 -14.50 -7.35
CA GLY A 97 21.44 -13.53 -8.24
C GLY A 97 21.54 -12.08 -7.78
N CYS A 98 21.22 -11.16 -8.69
CA CYS A 98 20.99 -9.75 -8.44
C CYS A 98 19.49 -9.50 -8.26
N ILE A 99 19.07 -9.05 -7.07
CA ILE A 99 17.66 -8.77 -6.78
C ILE A 99 17.44 -7.30 -6.46
N PHE A 100 16.29 -6.77 -6.88
CA PHE A 100 15.80 -5.47 -6.44
C PHE A 100 14.78 -5.64 -5.31
N ILE A 101 14.94 -4.88 -4.22
CA ILE A 101 13.96 -4.79 -3.14
C ILE A 101 13.54 -3.32 -2.99
N ASP A 102 12.30 -3.02 -3.33
CA ASP A 102 11.72 -1.68 -3.19
C ASP A 102 11.49 -1.31 -1.71
N THR A 103 11.29 -0.03 -1.45
CA THR A 103 10.92 0.46 -0.13
C THR A 103 9.56 -0.10 0.31
N GLY A 104 9.32 -0.04 1.62
CA GLY A 104 8.06 -0.46 2.22
C GLY A 104 8.25 -1.48 3.34
N THR A 105 7.30 -1.46 4.28
CA THR A 105 7.43 -2.21 5.53
C THR A 105 7.24 -3.72 5.35
N THR A 106 6.56 -4.15 4.29
CA THR A 106 6.48 -5.56 3.90
C THR A 106 7.80 -6.05 3.33
N ASN A 107 8.48 -5.22 2.52
CA ASN A 107 9.79 -5.54 1.95
C ASN A 107 10.89 -5.53 3.01
N LEU A 108 10.78 -4.66 4.03
CA LEU A 108 11.63 -4.73 5.21
C LEU A 108 11.54 -6.09 5.90
N ALA A 109 10.32 -6.58 6.17
CA ALA A 109 10.13 -7.89 6.76
C ALA A 109 10.70 -9.02 5.87
N MET A 110 10.58 -8.89 4.54
CA MET A 110 11.18 -9.81 3.58
C MET A 110 12.71 -9.83 3.70
N ALA A 111 13.35 -8.66 3.71
CA ALA A 111 14.80 -8.52 3.85
C ALA A 111 15.33 -9.09 5.18
N GLU A 112 14.58 -8.90 6.27
CA GLU A 112 14.88 -9.52 7.57
C GLU A 112 14.83 -11.05 7.50
N ALA A 113 13.82 -11.60 6.81
CA ALA A 113 13.58 -13.03 6.68
C ALA A 113 14.52 -13.77 5.70
N LEU A 114 15.32 -13.05 4.91
CA LEU A 114 16.27 -13.67 3.98
C LEU A 114 17.35 -14.48 4.75
N PRO A 115 17.69 -15.71 4.34
CA PRO A 115 18.73 -16.50 5.02
C PRO A 115 20.10 -15.81 4.97
N ALA A 116 20.86 -15.83 6.07
CA ALA A 116 22.16 -15.17 6.15
C ALA A 116 23.24 -15.87 5.30
N GLU A 117 23.01 -17.14 4.97
CA GLU A 117 23.92 -18.02 4.24
C GLU A 117 23.82 -17.86 2.70
N LEU A 118 22.84 -17.10 2.21
CA LEU A 118 22.74 -16.78 0.78
C LEU A 118 23.77 -15.73 0.40
N ALA A 119 24.44 -15.95 -0.74
CA ALA A 119 25.20 -14.90 -1.42
C ALA A 119 24.29 -14.20 -2.44
N LEU A 120 24.12 -12.90 -2.33
CA LEU A 120 23.22 -12.10 -3.19
C LEU A 120 23.78 -10.71 -3.42
N THR A 121 23.56 -10.16 -4.61
CA THR A 121 23.60 -8.71 -4.82
C THR A 121 22.20 -8.17 -4.64
N VAL A 122 22.02 -7.24 -3.69
CA VAL A 122 20.73 -6.62 -3.42
C VAL A 122 20.79 -5.13 -3.70
N VAL A 123 19.94 -4.68 -4.62
CA VAL A 123 19.73 -3.26 -4.89
C VAL A 123 18.45 -2.80 -4.20
N THR A 124 18.51 -1.70 -3.45
CA THR A 124 17.34 -1.14 -2.76
C THR A 124 17.38 0.38 -2.73
N ASN A 125 16.22 1.02 -2.77
CA ASN A 125 16.06 2.46 -2.51
C ASN A 125 15.73 2.76 -1.03
N SER A 126 15.71 1.76 -0.14
CA SER A 126 15.34 1.94 1.27
C SER A 126 16.56 1.90 2.20
N PRO A 127 16.83 2.98 2.96
CA PRO A 127 17.91 2.99 3.95
C PRO A 127 17.75 1.92 5.05
N GLU A 128 16.52 1.64 5.50
CA GLU A 128 16.28 0.61 6.52
C GLU A 128 16.55 -0.79 5.99
N ILE A 129 16.13 -1.09 4.75
CA ILE A 129 16.40 -2.38 4.10
C ILE A 129 17.91 -2.56 3.92
N ALA A 130 18.60 -1.53 3.43
CA ALA A 130 20.06 -1.55 3.32
C ALA A 130 20.73 -1.84 4.67
N ALA A 131 20.30 -1.16 5.74
CA ALA A 131 20.83 -1.36 7.09
C ALA A 131 20.60 -2.77 7.66
N VAL A 132 19.47 -3.41 7.34
CA VAL A 132 19.20 -4.80 7.72
C VAL A 132 20.11 -5.76 6.97
N LEU A 133 20.27 -5.56 5.66
CA LEU A 133 21.05 -6.45 4.80
C LEU A 133 22.55 -6.32 5.02
N LEU A 134 23.04 -5.14 5.42
CA LEU A 134 24.44 -4.94 5.83
C LEU A 134 24.89 -5.86 6.96
N LYS A 135 23.96 -6.41 7.75
CA LYS A 135 24.26 -7.38 8.82
C LYS A 135 24.47 -8.80 8.30
N LYS A 136 24.24 -9.05 7.00
CA LYS A 136 24.40 -10.36 6.36
C LYS A 136 25.70 -10.35 5.52
N PRO A 137 26.76 -11.05 5.94
CA PRO A 137 28.12 -10.85 5.42
C PRO A 137 28.31 -11.31 3.96
N LEU A 138 27.39 -12.10 3.42
CA LEU A 138 27.44 -12.61 2.05
C LEU A 138 26.62 -11.76 1.07
N TYR A 139 26.07 -10.63 1.53
CA TYR A 139 25.20 -9.77 0.74
C TYR A 139 25.98 -8.54 0.26
N ASP A 140 26.04 -8.35 -1.04
CA ASP A 140 26.51 -7.10 -1.65
C ASP A 140 25.32 -6.14 -1.77
N VAL A 141 25.33 -5.06 -0.99
CA VAL A 141 24.20 -4.13 -0.91
C VAL A 141 24.50 -2.85 -1.70
N VAL A 142 23.66 -2.56 -2.71
CA VAL A 142 23.69 -1.32 -3.48
C VAL A 142 22.48 -0.47 -3.09
N MET A 143 22.73 0.67 -2.44
CA MET A 143 21.66 1.61 -2.10
C MET A 143 21.51 2.68 -3.18
N LEU A 144 20.31 2.77 -3.76
CA LEU A 144 19.96 3.84 -4.67
C LEU A 144 19.82 5.16 -3.90
N GLY A 145 20.48 6.21 -4.39
CA GLY A 145 20.45 7.54 -3.78
C GLY A 145 19.20 8.36 -4.15
N GLY A 146 19.08 9.56 -3.58
CA GLY A 146 17.98 10.48 -3.84
C GLY A 146 17.42 11.11 -2.56
N GLN A 147 16.36 11.91 -2.70
CA GLN A 147 15.68 12.48 -1.54
C GLN A 147 14.88 11.39 -0.82
N ILE A 148 15.04 11.26 0.49
CA ILE A 148 14.24 10.32 1.28
C ILE A 148 12.84 10.91 1.47
N GLN A 149 11.81 10.21 0.98
CA GLN A 149 10.41 10.55 1.23
C GLN A 149 9.92 9.85 2.50
N ARG A 150 9.57 10.63 3.53
CA ARG A 150 9.15 10.09 4.85
C ARG A 150 7.96 9.13 4.79
N ALA A 151 6.97 9.40 3.94
CA ALA A 151 5.78 8.56 3.82
C ALA A 151 6.09 7.13 3.30
N SER A 152 7.05 7.01 2.37
CA SER A 152 7.44 5.73 1.77
C SER A 152 8.66 5.10 2.44
N GLY A 153 9.46 5.88 3.17
CA GLY A 153 10.70 5.44 3.81
C GLY A 153 11.85 5.17 2.83
N GLY A 154 11.73 5.62 1.57
CA GLY A 154 12.70 5.34 0.51
C GLY A 154 13.19 6.59 -0.22
N CYS A 155 14.32 6.44 -0.92
CA CYS A 155 14.88 7.42 -1.83
C CYS A 155 14.02 7.52 -3.10
N VAL A 156 13.66 8.76 -3.46
CA VAL A 156 12.84 9.08 -4.62
C VAL A 156 13.47 10.21 -5.45
N GLY A 157 12.86 10.50 -6.60
CA GLY A 157 13.23 11.59 -7.49
C GLY A 157 14.18 11.18 -8.61
N ALA A 158 14.58 12.17 -9.42
CA ALA A 158 15.31 11.93 -10.66
C ALA A 158 16.63 11.16 -10.47
N SER A 159 17.34 11.37 -9.36
CA SER A 159 18.59 10.66 -9.07
C SER A 159 18.37 9.16 -8.88
N ALA A 160 17.35 8.76 -8.11
CA ALA A 160 16.99 7.35 -7.92
C ALA A 160 16.61 6.69 -9.25
N VAL A 161 15.83 7.40 -10.07
CA VAL A 161 15.39 6.93 -11.39
C VAL A 161 16.58 6.78 -12.35
N ALA A 162 17.50 7.74 -12.39
CA ALA A 162 18.66 7.67 -13.26
C ALA A 162 19.59 6.50 -12.89
N GLN A 163 19.75 6.21 -11.61
CA GLN A 163 20.57 5.09 -11.14
C GLN A 163 19.97 3.73 -11.52
N ILE A 164 18.65 3.55 -11.36
CA ILE A 164 18.02 2.25 -11.62
C ILE A 164 17.88 1.94 -13.12
N GLN A 165 17.84 2.96 -14.00
CA GLN A 165 17.58 2.79 -15.44
C GLN A 165 18.55 1.86 -16.18
N GLY A 166 19.80 1.76 -15.73
CA GLY A 166 20.83 0.91 -16.35
C GLY A 166 20.99 -0.47 -15.70
N MET A 167 20.17 -0.79 -14.70
CA MET A 167 20.33 -2.00 -13.91
C MET A 167 19.44 -3.14 -14.43
N LEU A 168 19.97 -4.36 -14.36
CA LEU A 168 19.24 -5.59 -14.64
C LEU A 168 19.14 -6.41 -13.35
N PHE A 169 17.97 -6.97 -13.11
CA PHE A 169 17.66 -7.77 -11.93
C PHE A 169 17.12 -9.12 -12.36
N ASP A 170 17.56 -10.18 -11.70
CA ASP A 170 17.01 -11.53 -11.86
C ASP A 170 15.62 -11.63 -11.22
N GLN A 171 15.40 -10.92 -10.11
CA GLN A 171 14.13 -10.86 -9.38
C GLN A 171 13.88 -9.46 -8.82
N GLY A 172 12.63 -9.01 -8.83
CA GLY A 172 12.21 -7.74 -8.24
C GLY A 172 11.08 -7.95 -7.22
N PHE A 173 11.25 -7.38 -6.03
CA PHE A 173 10.25 -7.33 -4.97
C PHE A 173 9.77 -5.89 -4.84
N ILE A 174 8.60 -5.60 -5.43
CA ILE A 174 8.10 -4.23 -5.65
C ILE A 174 6.79 -4.02 -4.90
N GLY A 175 6.61 -2.82 -4.35
CA GLY A 175 5.43 -2.41 -3.59
C GLY A 175 5.53 -2.71 -2.09
N GLY A 176 4.77 -1.99 -1.27
CA GLY A 176 4.79 -2.16 0.19
C GLY A 176 4.16 -1.03 0.97
#